data_AF-A0A816F4D2-F1
#
_entry.id   AF-A0A816F4D2-F1
#
_cell.length_a   1.000
_cell.length_b   1.000
_cell.length_c   1.000
_cell.angle_alpha   90.00
_cell.angle_beta   90.00
_cell.angle_gamma   90.00
#
_symmetry.space_group_name_H-M   'P 1'
#
loop_
_entity.id
_entity.type
_entity.pdbx_description
1 polymer ?
#
loop_
_entity_poly.entity_id
_entity_poly.type
_entity_poly.pdbx_seq_one_letter_code
_entity_poly.pdbx_strand_id
1 'polypeptide(L)'
;MKMLLIFCISLLVTAIPTPTGAHQRDENLVSLIIENSDSGRVIPPTIHGVILETNINRGDDGGLYAELIYNRAFQEKDRSLDGWSTFGEASTTLTKNHPLHSTLPVQLRFSITIPSFSTSGIRNGGFYGINLTAQNYTTSFFYRASAGAFVFGD
;
A
#
# COMPACT_ATOMS: atom_id res chain seq x y z
N MET A 1 -44.89 31.11 51.70
CA MET A 1 -46.20 30.66 51.18
C MET A 1 -45.96 29.84 49.92
N LYS A 2 -46.33 28.56 49.96
CA LYS A 2 -46.20 27.59 48.86
C LYS A 2 -47.53 27.54 48.11
N MET A 3 -47.48 27.63 46.78
CA MET A 3 -48.63 27.35 45.92
C MET A 3 -48.12 26.73 44.63
N LEU A 4 -48.41 25.45 44.40
CA LEU A 4 -48.43 24.91 43.04
C LEU A 4 -49.35 23.68 42.96
N LEU A 5 -50.18 23.73 41.93
CA LEU A 5 -51.37 22.94 41.60
C LEU A 5 -51.10 21.46 41.30
N ILE A 6 -52.07 20.60 41.65
CA ILE A 6 -52.18 19.19 41.23
C ILE A 6 -53.15 19.14 40.03
N PHE A 7 -52.71 18.60 38.90
CA PHE A 7 -53.59 18.21 37.79
C PHE A 7 -53.52 16.70 37.60
N CYS A 8 -54.68 16.04 37.71
CA CYS A 8 -54.86 14.59 37.58
C CYS A 8 -55.17 14.27 36.11
N ILE A 9 -54.38 13.42 35.46
CA ILE A 9 -54.69 12.87 34.13
C ILE A 9 -54.54 11.36 34.21
N SER A 10 -55.67 10.65 34.10
CA SER A 10 -55.74 9.19 34.00
C SER A 10 -55.29 8.72 32.61
N LEU A 11 -54.36 7.77 32.56
CA LEU A 11 -53.92 7.11 31.32
C LEU A 11 -54.42 5.66 31.30
N LEU A 12 -55.27 5.33 30.34
CA LEU A 12 -55.78 3.98 30.08
C LEU A 12 -54.77 3.24 29.19
N VAL A 13 -54.16 2.15 29.67
CA VAL A 13 -53.24 1.31 28.91
C VAL A 13 -53.99 0.12 28.33
N THR A 14 -53.99 -0.05 27.01
CA THR A 14 -54.44 -1.27 26.34
C THR A 14 -53.25 -2.20 26.10
N ALA A 15 -53.38 -3.48 26.46
CA ALA A 15 -52.33 -4.47 26.30
C ALA A 15 -52.23 -4.95 24.84
N ILE A 16 -51.04 -4.85 24.25
CA ILE A 16 -50.71 -5.45 22.95
C ILE A 16 -50.08 -6.82 23.23
N PRO A 17 -50.60 -7.93 22.68
CA PRO A 17 -49.97 -9.25 22.86
C PRO A 17 -48.65 -9.31 22.09
N THR A 18 -47.56 -9.58 22.81
CA THR A 18 -46.25 -9.87 22.23
C THR A 18 -46.22 -11.30 21.67
N PRO A 19 -45.63 -11.54 20.49
CA PRO A 19 -45.52 -12.88 19.94
C PRO A 19 -44.58 -13.74 20.81
N THR A 20 -45.12 -14.82 21.35
CA THR A 20 -44.41 -15.89 22.07
C THR A 20 -43.61 -16.74 21.09
N GLY A 21 -42.47 -16.23 20.67
CA GLY A 21 -41.42 -16.99 20.00
C GLY A 21 -40.13 -16.89 20.80
N ALA A 22 -40.06 -17.57 21.95
CA ALA A 22 -38.83 -17.67 22.70
C ALA A 22 -37.87 -18.60 21.94
N HIS A 23 -36.77 -18.06 21.41
CA HIS A 23 -35.63 -18.87 21.04
C HIS A 23 -35.07 -19.48 22.32
N GLN A 24 -35.21 -20.80 22.48
CA GLN A 24 -34.66 -21.52 23.63
C GLN A 24 -33.14 -21.47 23.54
N ARG A 25 -32.54 -20.66 24.40
CA ARG A 25 -31.09 -20.60 24.61
C ARG A 25 -30.65 -21.96 25.16
N ASP A 26 -29.64 -22.56 24.55
CA ASP A 26 -29.00 -23.75 25.10
C ASP A 26 -28.27 -23.33 26.39
N GLU A 27 -28.81 -23.75 27.54
CA GLU A 27 -28.33 -23.43 28.89
C GLU A 27 -27.12 -24.29 29.31
N ASN A 28 -26.44 -24.93 28.35
CA ASN A 28 -25.22 -25.67 28.61
C ASN A 28 -24.05 -24.68 28.80
N LEU A 29 -24.00 -24.07 29.99
CA LEU A 29 -23.03 -23.04 30.36
C LEU A 29 -21.62 -23.65 30.44
N VAL A 30 -20.74 -23.24 29.52
CA VAL A 30 -19.30 -23.51 29.60
C VAL A 30 -18.70 -22.58 30.65
N SER A 31 -18.17 -23.12 31.75
CA SER A 31 -17.45 -22.36 32.76
C SER A 31 -15.98 -22.21 32.37
N LEU A 32 -15.49 -20.97 32.28
CA LEU A 32 -14.07 -20.65 32.24
C LEU A 32 -13.65 -20.22 33.65
N ILE A 33 -12.94 -21.10 34.36
CA ILE A 33 -12.39 -20.80 35.69
C ILE A 33 -10.95 -20.30 35.48
N ILE A 34 -10.68 -19.06 35.88
CA ILE A 34 -9.32 -18.48 35.86
C ILE A 34 -8.74 -18.60 37.26
N GLU A 35 -7.75 -19.46 37.44
CA GLU A 35 -6.98 -19.52 38.68
C GLU A 35 -5.87 -18.47 38.66
N ASN A 36 -5.94 -17.52 39.60
CA ASN A 36 -4.93 -16.49 39.76
C ASN A 36 -3.97 -16.90 40.88
N SER A 37 -2.81 -17.47 40.53
CA SER A 37 -1.72 -17.68 41.48
C SER A 37 -0.86 -16.42 41.58
N ASP A 38 -0.42 -16.02 42.77
CA ASP A 38 0.37 -14.80 43.04
C ASP A 38 1.73 -14.72 42.31
N SER A 39 2.15 -15.77 41.59
CA SER A 39 3.40 -15.83 40.81
C SER A 39 3.20 -16.47 39.43
N GLY A 40 2.47 -15.77 38.55
CA GLY A 40 2.44 -16.12 37.13
C GLY A 40 3.82 -16.04 36.47
N ARG A 41 4.02 -16.78 35.37
CA ARG A 41 5.29 -16.77 34.62
C ARG A 41 5.52 -15.38 34.00
N VAL A 42 6.75 -14.86 34.10
CA VAL A 42 7.12 -13.62 33.40
C VAL A 42 6.93 -13.81 31.90
N ILE A 43 6.09 -12.97 31.30
CA ILE A 43 5.89 -12.94 29.85
C ILE A 43 7.10 -12.24 29.23
N PRO A 44 7.83 -12.87 28.29
CA PRO A 44 8.95 -12.22 27.63
C PRO A 44 8.49 -10.98 26.88
N PRO A 45 9.25 -9.86 26.90
CA PRO A 45 8.91 -8.67 26.13
C PRO A 45 8.95 -8.93 24.61
N THR A 46 9.55 -10.04 24.19
CA THR A 46 9.67 -10.48 22.79
C THR A 46 8.53 -11.37 22.31
N ILE A 47 7.47 -11.57 23.11
CA ILE A 47 6.36 -12.45 22.72
C ILE A 47 5.55 -11.88 21.53
N HIS A 48 5.66 -10.57 21.28
CA HIS A 48 5.06 -9.90 20.14
C HIS A 48 6.16 -9.39 19.20
N GLY A 49 5.97 -9.62 17.91
CA GLY A 49 6.90 -9.20 16.86
C GLY A 49 6.22 -9.08 15.52
N VAL A 50 6.95 -8.52 14.55
CA VAL A 50 6.53 -8.40 13.15
C VAL A 50 7.47 -9.24 12.31
N ILE A 51 6.91 -9.99 11.36
CA ILE A 51 7.68 -10.68 10.32
C ILE A 51 7.61 -9.84 9.06
N LEU A 52 8.77 -9.55 8.49
CA LEU A 52 8.92 -8.92 7.18
C LEU A 52 9.53 -9.96 6.25
N GLU A 53 8.88 -10.19 5.12
CA GLU A 53 9.40 -11.02 4.03
C GLU A 53 9.62 -10.16 2.80
N THR A 54 10.64 -10.50 2.01
CA THR A 54 10.82 -9.91 0.70
C THR A 54 9.83 -10.49 -0.29
N ASN A 55 9.14 -9.64 -1.05
CA ASN A 55 8.37 -10.05 -2.23
C ASN A 55 7.04 -10.84 -1.99
N ILE A 56 6.42 -10.73 -0.81
CA ILE A 56 4.98 -11.06 -0.66
C ILE A 56 4.16 -9.79 -0.80
N ASN A 57 3.23 -9.77 -1.77
CA ASN A 57 2.25 -8.70 -1.96
C ASN A 57 2.84 -7.27 -2.03
N ARG A 58 4.09 -7.09 -2.48
CA ARG A 58 4.78 -5.78 -2.50
C ARG A 58 4.91 -5.15 -1.10
N GLY A 59 5.03 -5.96 -0.05
CA GLY A 59 5.19 -5.48 1.33
C GLY A 59 6.51 -4.73 1.58
N ASP A 60 7.53 -5.02 0.77
CA ASP A 60 8.82 -4.34 0.74
C ASP A 60 8.85 -3.23 -0.34
N ASP A 61 9.14 -3.60 -1.59
CA ASP A 61 9.20 -2.69 -2.73
C ASP A 61 7.77 -2.33 -3.15
N GLY A 62 7.41 -1.05 -2.97
CA GLY A 62 6.04 -0.56 -3.10
C GLY A 62 5.25 -0.56 -1.79
N GLY A 63 5.86 -0.99 -0.69
CA GLY A 63 5.30 -1.00 0.66
C GLY A 63 6.20 -0.23 1.63
N LEU A 64 6.95 -0.95 2.47
CA LEU A 64 7.82 -0.35 3.49
C LEU A 64 8.96 0.49 2.88
N TYR A 65 9.47 0.12 1.71
CA TYR A 65 10.52 0.89 1.03
C TYR A 65 9.93 2.08 0.27
N ALA A 66 10.49 3.28 0.52
CA ALA A 66 9.94 4.55 0.05
C ALA A 66 10.18 4.86 -1.44
N GLU A 67 10.73 3.93 -2.22
CA GLU A 67 10.87 4.11 -3.67
C GLU A 67 9.49 4.12 -4.34
N LEU A 68 9.27 5.11 -5.20
CA LEU A 68 7.99 5.30 -5.90
C LEU A 68 8.03 4.73 -7.32
N ILE A 69 9.22 4.61 -7.90
CA ILE A 69 9.44 4.14 -9.26
C ILE A 69 9.52 2.62 -9.26
N TYR A 70 8.50 1.99 -9.84
CA TYR A 70 8.48 0.54 -10.00
C TYR A 70 9.48 0.10 -11.07
N ASN A 71 10.23 -0.98 -10.80
CA ASN A 71 11.23 -1.52 -11.73
C ASN A 71 12.27 -0.45 -12.16
N ARG A 72 12.76 0.35 -11.21
CA ARG A 72 13.64 1.52 -11.47
C ARG A 72 14.94 1.22 -12.21
N ALA A 73 15.42 -0.02 -12.13
CA ALA A 73 16.72 -0.45 -12.67
C ALA A 73 16.61 -1.67 -13.61
N PHE A 74 15.40 -2.03 -14.07
CA PHE A 74 15.18 -3.14 -15.03
C PHE A 74 15.65 -4.50 -14.50
N GLN A 75 15.53 -4.73 -13.19
CA GLN A 75 15.95 -5.94 -12.48
C GLN A 75 14.79 -6.88 -12.14
N GLU A 76 13.54 -6.50 -12.47
CA GLU A 76 12.38 -7.37 -12.31
C GLU A 76 12.52 -8.68 -13.11
N LYS A 77 11.69 -9.65 -12.74
CA LYS A 77 11.68 -10.98 -13.38
C LYS A 77 11.60 -10.85 -14.90
N ASP A 78 12.37 -11.69 -15.60
CA ASP A 78 12.48 -11.74 -17.06
C ASP A 78 13.06 -10.48 -17.71
N ARG A 79 13.56 -9.51 -16.92
CA ARG A 79 14.14 -8.25 -17.40
C ARG A 79 13.12 -7.56 -18.30
N SER A 80 11.96 -7.23 -17.74
CA SER A 80 10.82 -6.63 -18.43
C SER A 80 10.82 -5.09 -18.36
N LEU A 81 9.93 -4.47 -19.14
CA LEU A 81 9.60 -3.05 -19.05
C LEU A 81 8.43 -2.79 -18.09
N ASP A 82 8.14 -3.71 -17.16
CA ASP A 82 7.01 -3.54 -16.24
C ASP A 82 7.13 -2.22 -15.47
N GLY A 83 6.00 -1.54 -15.29
CA GLY A 83 5.96 -0.19 -14.71
C GLY A 83 6.28 0.93 -15.70
N TRP A 84 6.97 0.67 -16.82
CA TRP A 84 7.35 1.68 -17.80
C TRP A 84 6.46 1.65 -19.04
N SER A 85 6.09 2.83 -19.53
CA SER A 85 5.35 2.99 -20.80
C SER A 85 5.78 4.24 -21.54
N THR A 86 5.51 4.30 -22.84
CA THR A 86 5.79 5.47 -23.69
C THR A 86 4.55 6.35 -23.87
N PHE A 87 4.78 7.59 -24.31
CA PHE A 87 3.75 8.48 -24.83
C PHE A 87 4.30 9.30 -26.00
N GLY A 88 3.41 9.76 -26.89
CA GLY A 88 3.78 10.40 -28.14
C GLY A 88 4.48 9.43 -29.10
N GLU A 89 5.46 9.92 -29.84
CA GLU A 89 6.23 9.17 -30.86
C GLU A 89 7.45 8.45 -30.27
N ALA A 90 7.43 8.20 -28.96
CA ALA A 90 8.49 7.52 -28.25
C ALA A 90 8.39 6.00 -28.38
N SER A 91 9.55 5.37 -28.60
CA SER A 91 9.71 3.91 -28.52
C SER A 91 10.75 3.54 -27.48
N THR A 92 10.57 2.38 -26.86
CA THR A 92 11.49 1.84 -25.86
C THR A 92 11.83 0.40 -26.17
N THR A 93 13.08 0.05 -25.87
CA THR A 93 13.58 -1.33 -25.90
C THR A 93 14.49 -1.54 -24.71
N LEU A 94 14.76 -2.80 -24.36
CA LEU A 94 15.78 -3.13 -23.38
C LEU A 94 17.09 -3.51 -24.08
N THR A 95 18.20 -3.07 -23.51
CA THR A 95 19.54 -3.37 -24.04
C THR A 95 20.51 -3.73 -22.93
N LYS A 96 21.51 -4.54 -23.27
CA LYS A 96 22.67 -4.86 -22.43
C LYS A 96 23.95 -4.21 -22.94
N ASN A 97 23.86 -3.36 -23.96
CA ASN A 97 25.02 -2.77 -24.61
C ASN A 97 25.56 -1.60 -23.77
N HIS A 98 26.83 -1.71 -23.38
CA HIS A 98 27.54 -0.73 -22.54
C HIS A 98 26.73 -0.40 -21.28
N PRO A 99 26.59 -1.37 -20.35
CA PRO A 99 25.85 -1.16 -19.11
C PRO A 99 26.53 -0.10 -18.24
N LEU A 100 25.74 0.65 -17.47
CA LEU A 100 26.24 1.57 -16.44
C LEU A 100 27.20 0.86 -15.48
N HIS A 101 26.84 -0.35 -15.06
CA HIS A 101 27.65 -1.18 -14.17
C HIS A 101 27.38 -2.66 -14.43
N SER A 102 28.34 -3.54 -14.09
CA SER A 102 28.21 -4.98 -14.30
C SER A 102 27.04 -5.61 -13.53
N THR A 103 26.67 -5.05 -12.38
CA THR A 103 25.51 -5.47 -11.57
C THR A 103 24.17 -4.93 -12.08
N LEU A 104 24.19 -3.93 -12.99
CA LEU A 104 23.03 -3.36 -13.67
C LEU A 104 23.14 -3.60 -15.19
N PRO A 105 23.09 -4.87 -15.63
CA PRO A 105 23.42 -5.24 -17.01
C PRO A 105 22.32 -4.92 -18.03
N VAL A 106 21.15 -4.43 -17.59
CA VAL A 106 20.00 -4.14 -18.44
C VAL A 106 19.63 -2.68 -18.28
N GLN A 107 19.31 -2.04 -19.40
CA GLN A 107 19.00 -0.63 -19.47
C GLN A 107 17.85 -0.40 -20.45
N LEU A 108 17.02 0.61 -20.17
CA LEU A 108 16.05 1.11 -21.14
C LEU A 108 16.77 1.96 -22.19
N ARG A 109 16.60 1.58 -23.45
CA ARG A 109 16.94 2.40 -24.60
C ARG A 109 15.68 3.12 -25.07
N PHE A 110 15.70 4.43 -24.91
CA PHE A 110 14.70 5.35 -25.44
C PHE A 110 15.07 5.75 -26.87
N SER A 111 14.11 5.79 -27.78
CA SER A 111 14.29 6.27 -29.14
C SER A 111 13.10 7.10 -29.56
N ILE A 112 13.40 8.29 -30.07
CA ILE A 112 12.42 9.26 -30.54
C ILE A 112 12.88 9.74 -31.91
N THR A 113 11.96 9.74 -32.87
CA THR A 113 12.13 10.40 -34.16
C THR A 113 11.26 11.64 -34.08
N ILE A 114 11.83 12.84 -34.17
CA ILE A 114 11.07 14.09 -34.00
C ILE A 114 10.80 14.73 -35.37
N PRO A 115 9.63 14.48 -36.00
CA PRO A 115 9.17 15.26 -37.15
C PRO A 115 8.31 16.47 -36.75
N SER A 116 7.88 16.60 -35.49
CA SER A 116 7.02 17.69 -35.00
C SER A 116 7.28 18.05 -33.53
N PHE A 117 6.83 19.24 -33.11
CA PHE A 117 6.98 19.79 -31.74
C PHE A 117 6.13 19.07 -30.67
N SER A 118 5.69 17.83 -30.87
CA SER A 118 4.85 17.12 -29.91
C SER A 118 5.67 16.55 -28.75
N THR A 119 5.17 16.72 -27.52
CA THR A 119 5.80 16.17 -26.31
C THR A 119 5.72 14.64 -26.33
N SER A 120 6.88 13.99 -26.35
CA SER A 120 7.00 12.52 -26.32
C SER A 120 8.01 12.09 -25.26
N GLY A 121 7.85 10.89 -24.69
CA GLY A 121 8.72 10.45 -23.61
C GLY A 121 8.33 9.10 -23.02
N ILE A 122 8.84 8.85 -21.81
CA ILE A 122 8.56 7.68 -20.99
C ILE A 122 7.92 8.10 -19.68
N ARG A 123 7.09 7.23 -19.12
CA ARG A 123 6.50 7.39 -17.80
C ARG A 123 6.56 6.10 -17.01
N ASN A 124 6.69 6.21 -15.69
CA ASN A 124 6.58 5.09 -14.77
C ASN A 124 5.23 5.15 -14.05
N GLY A 125 4.50 4.03 -13.99
CA GLY A 125 3.21 3.93 -13.33
C GLY A 125 3.29 3.78 -11.80
N GLY A 126 4.49 3.61 -11.25
CA GLY A 126 4.71 3.28 -9.85
C GLY A 126 4.12 1.91 -9.46
N PHE A 127 3.92 1.72 -8.17
CA PHE A 127 3.30 0.52 -7.60
C PHE A 127 1.78 0.69 -7.57
N TYR A 128 1.12 0.39 -8.68
CA TYR A 128 -0.32 0.63 -8.90
C TYR A 128 -0.73 2.11 -8.81
N GLY A 129 0.21 3.01 -9.10
CA GLY A 129 0.06 4.45 -8.99
C GLY A 129 1.22 5.09 -8.22
N ILE A 130 1.24 6.43 -8.22
CA ILE A 130 2.15 7.23 -7.41
C ILE A 130 1.29 8.24 -6.64
N ASN A 131 1.24 8.12 -5.32
CA ASN A 131 0.53 9.07 -4.48
C ASN A 131 1.43 10.28 -4.19
N LEU A 132 1.11 11.42 -4.79
CA LEU A 132 1.83 12.66 -4.58
C LEU A 132 1.13 13.49 -3.50
N THR A 133 1.87 13.83 -2.45
CA THR A 133 1.45 14.67 -1.32
C THR A 133 2.34 15.92 -1.28
N ALA A 134 1.94 16.92 -0.49
CA ALA A 134 2.72 18.15 -0.32
C ALA A 134 3.98 17.88 0.51
N GLN A 135 5.04 17.42 -0.15
CA GLN A 135 6.37 17.16 0.41
C GLN A 135 7.45 17.29 -0.67
N ASN A 136 8.71 17.27 -0.25
CA ASN A 136 9.83 17.24 -1.19
C ASN A 136 10.09 15.80 -1.65
N TYR A 137 10.27 15.64 -2.96
CA TYR A 137 10.66 14.40 -3.59
C TYR A 137 12.06 14.54 -4.18
N THR A 138 12.85 13.46 -4.11
CA THR A 138 14.16 13.40 -4.76
C THR A 138 14.04 12.53 -6.00
N THR A 139 14.33 13.12 -7.15
CA THR A 139 14.46 12.40 -8.42
C THR A 139 15.92 12.19 -8.72
N SER A 140 16.26 11.06 -9.34
CA SER A 140 17.57 10.88 -9.94
C SER A 140 17.54 9.79 -10.99
N PHE A 141 18.40 9.90 -12.00
CA PHE A 141 18.57 8.89 -13.03
C PHE A 141 19.95 9.01 -13.69
N PHE A 142 20.40 7.93 -14.30
CA PHE A 142 21.55 7.95 -15.21
C PHE A 142 21.09 7.88 -16.65
N TYR A 143 21.70 8.66 -17.53
CA TYR A 143 21.43 8.59 -18.97
C TYR A 143 22.72 8.72 -19.78
N ARG A 144 22.66 8.25 -21.03
CA ARG A 144 23.68 8.51 -22.05
C ARG A 144 23.06 8.57 -23.43
N ALA A 145 23.63 9.39 -24.31
CA ALA A 145 23.39 9.28 -25.74
C ALA A 145 24.18 8.10 -26.34
N SER A 146 23.82 7.66 -27.56
CA SER A 146 24.40 6.48 -28.22
C SER A 146 25.94 6.41 -28.18
N ALA A 147 26.61 7.56 -28.33
CA ALA A 147 28.08 7.68 -28.36
C ALA A 147 28.69 8.38 -27.12
N GLY A 148 27.89 8.63 -26.07
CA GLY A 148 28.32 9.37 -24.87
C GLY A 148 28.61 8.49 -23.66
N ALA A 149 29.31 9.08 -22.68
CA ALA A 149 29.43 8.54 -21.33
C ALA A 149 28.11 8.70 -20.56
N PHE A 150 27.96 7.95 -19.46
CA PHE A 150 26.85 8.16 -18.53
C PHE A 150 26.98 9.49 -17.79
N VAL A 151 25.84 10.15 -17.65
CA VAL A 151 25.66 11.38 -16.89
C VAL A 151 24.62 11.11 -15.81
N PHE A 152 24.89 11.60 -14.60
CA PHE A 152 23.91 11.62 -13.51
C PHE A 152 23.02 12.86 -13.65
N GLY A 153 21.71 12.66 -13.59
CA GLY A 153 20.73 13.73 -13.47
C GLY A 153 19.96 13.59 -12.16
N ASP A 154 19.72 14.72 -11.50
CA ASP A 154 18.94 14.90 -10.28
C ASP A 154 17.78 15.90 -10.48
#